data_AF-A0A3B9IMW5-F1
#
_entry.id   AF-A0A3B9IMW5-F1
#
_cell.length_a   1.000
_cell.length_b   1.000
_cell.length_c   1.000
_cell.angle_alpha   90.00
_cell.angle_beta   90.00
_cell.angle_gamma   90.00
#
_symmetry.space_group_name_H-M   'P 1'
#
loop_
_entity.id
_entity.type
_entity.pdbx_description
1 polymer ?
#
loop_
_entity_poly.entity_id
_entity_poly.type
_entity_poly.pdbx_seq_one_letter_code
_entity_poly.pdbx_strand_id
1 'polypeptide(L)'
;MAADPLDSYRRKRRFDRTPEPEAGSGRSPEGGRLTYAIQKHDARRLHYDLRLEWAGVLKSWAITRGPSLDPRQKRLAVRTEDHPLAYAGFEGQIPAGQYGAGEVVLWDRGHWEPIGDAAAGLAAGRLDFVIHGERLHGRFVLVRMKPAAKAGRAPEKAENWLLIKRDDADADPTGEVTRRHPGSVAGQPKREAAPLPGAPLPGFVAPMLATLTDRPPRGPGWVFEIKLDGYRALAAVSGGRAVIRTRSGLDWTDRFPGIARALAARPGLDGVLLDGEVTAMTADGRTDFSALQAALSAGGEGLHYGVFDLLAEGGESLRHLPWTARRARLRALLGGPAGDGIHLVDHSPGPARDLLDQVCAAGHEGLIAKRADAPYRPGRGHAWLKVKCGQAGEYVVVGTSPSEAGRPFASLLLAVQDRGTCRYAGRVGAGFSDRDFAWLAPRLTALARKTPPVDRDSVPPAVARAARWVEPRIVVQIAHGGLTGEGLIRQGRYLGPREDKPAAEVEADRVMAVEEAEAMDETGDSLRGVRLTHPDRVLFPEQGITKRDLARWFDAVAALMMPHLQDRLVSLVRCP
;
A
#
# COMPACT_ATOMS: atom_id res chain seq x y z
N MET A 1 41.90 9.41 -31.25
CA MET A 1 41.00 10.24 -30.43
C MET A 1 39.65 9.55 -30.38
N ALA A 2 39.11 9.26 -29.20
CA ALA A 2 37.75 8.71 -29.10
C ALA A 2 36.76 9.73 -29.70
N ALA A 3 35.78 9.26 -30.47
CA ALA A 3 34.74 10.13 -31.02
C ALA A 3 33.99 10.81 -29.87
N ASP A 4 33.80 12.13 -29.96
CA ASP A 4 33.08 12.89 -28.94
C ASP A 4 31.61 12.41 -28.89
N PRO A 5 31.13 11.85 -27.77
CA PRO A 5 29.77 11.30 -27.67
C PRO A 5 28.66 12.36 -27.86
N LEU A 6 28.97 13.65 -27.65
CA LEU A 6 28.01 14.77 -27.77
C LEU A 6 28.03 15.46 -29.14
N ASP A 7 28.86 14.99 -30.08
CA ASP A 7 29.00 15.58 -31.41
C ASP A 7 27.66 15.58 -32.21
N SER A 8 26.91 14.47 -32.16
CA SER A 8 25.56 14.41 -32.74
C SER A 8 24.59 15.39 -32.06
N TYR A 9 24.69 15.55 -30.75
CA TYR A 9 23.88 16.50 -29.99
C TYR A 9 24.15 17.94 -30.44
N ARG A 10 25.43 18.35 -30.48
CA ARG A 10 25.84 19.70 -30.89
C ARG A 10 25.43 20.03 -32.31
N ARG A 11 25.62 19.11 -33.27
CA ARG A 11 25.21 19.33 -34.67
C ARG A 11 23.73 19.58 -34.88
N LYS A 12 22.87 19.03 -34.00
CA LYS A 12 21.42 19.12 -34.12
C LYS A 12 20.84 20.40 -33.49
N ARG A 13 21.62 21.14 -32.68
CA ARG A 13 21.14 22.32 -31.94
C ARG A 13 21.79 23.60 -32.45
N ARG A 14 21.04 24.69 -32.32
CA ARG A 14 21.51 26.07 -32.46
C ARG A 14 21.30 26.77 -31.12
N PHE A 15 22.32 26.74 -30.24
CA PHE A 15 22.22 27.21 -28.84
C PHE A 15 21.93 28.71 -28.71
N ASP A 16 22.09 29.49 -29.77
CA ASP A 16 21.62 30.88 -29.88
C ASP A 16 20.08 30.99 -30.02
N ARG A 17 19.38 29.87 -30.27
CA ARG A 17 17.94 29.82 -30.58
C ARG A 17 17.16 28.75 -29.82
N THR A 18 17.82 27.94 -29.01
CA THR A 18 17.18 26.92 -28.16
C THR A 18 17.56 27.17 -26.70
N PRO A 19 16.63 27.04 -25.74
CA PRO A 19 16.95 27.12 -24.31
C PRO A 19 17.66 25.86 -23.79
N GLU A 20 17.89 24.86 -24.64
CA GLU A 20 18.59 23.63 -24.27
C GLU A 20 20.05 23.90 -23.86
N PRO A 21 20.59 23.16 -22.86
CA PRO A 21 21.92 23.41 -22.35
C PRO A 21 23.03 23.04 -23.35
N GLU A 22 24.05 23.89 -23.43
CA GLU A 22 25.26 23.62 -24.21
C GLU A 22 26.11 22.52 -23.53
N ALA A 23 26.81 21.72 -24.34
CA ALA A 23 27.63 20.61 -23.89
C ALA A 23 28.82 21.10 -23.03
N GLY A 24 28.83 20.73 -21.74
CA GLY A 24 29.90 21.07 -20.78
C GLY A 24 29.43 21.59 -19.43
N SER A 25 28.12 21.80 -19.25
CA SER A 25 27.54 22.50 -18.08
C SER A 25 27.14 21.61 -16.90
N GLY A 26 27.56 20.34 -16.84
CA GLY A 26 27.17 19.42 -15.76
C GLY A 26 28.37 18.84 -15.02
N ARG A 27 28.43 19.01 -13.70
CA ARG A 27 29.26 18.19 -12.80
C ARG A 27 28.56 16.85 -12.55
N SER A 28 29.32 15.76 -12.48
CA SER A 28 28.79 14.51 -11.90
C SER A 28 28.33 14.78 -10.45
N PRO A 29 27.22 14.19 -9.99
CA PRO A 29 26.73 14.39 -8.63
C PRO A 29 27.79 14.06 -7.57
N GLU A 30 27.84 14.85 -6.50
CA GLU A 30 28.63 14.49 -5.30
C GLU A 30 28.06 13.18 -4.72
N GLY A 31 28.92 12.16 -4.54
CA GLY A 31 28.55 10.89 -3.91
C GLY A 31 28.50 9.66 -4.81
N GLY A 32 28.97 9.72 -6.07
CA GLY A 32 29.22 8.52 -6.90
C GLY A 32 27.98 7.80 -7.43
N ARG A 33 26.79 8.39 -7.31
CA ARG A 33 25.52 7.87 -7.85
C ARG A 33 25.32 8.35 -9.29
N LEU A 34 24.83 7.46 -10.16
CA LEU A 34 24.60 7.79 -11.58
C LEU A 34 23.24 8.46 -11.76
N THR A 35 23.20 9.62 -12.40
CA THR A 35 21.99 10.41 -12.63
C THR A 35 20.98 9.69 -13.52
N TYR A 36 19.71 9.78 -13.17
CA TYR A 36 18.56 9.32 -13.96
C TYR A 36 17.54 10.46 -14.13
N ALA A 37 16.94 10.53 -15.31
CA ALA A 37 15.81 11.41 -15.56
C ALA A 37 14.85 10.81 -16.59
N ILE A 38 13.58 11.19 -16.50
CA ILE A 38 12.61 11.06 -17.59
C ILE A 38 12.02 12.43 -17.88
N GLN A 39 12.02 12.82 -19.15
CA GLN A 39 11.34 14.03 -19.60
C GLN A 39 10.12 13.65 -20.45
N LYS A 40 8.96 14.21 -20.11
CA LYS A 40 7.78 14.15 -20.97
C LYS A 40 7.95 15.22 -22.05
N HIS A 41 7.89 14.80 -23.31
CA HIS A 41 8.18 15.67 -24.43
C HIS A 41 7.00 15.69 -25.40
N ASP A 42 6.28 16.81 -25.42
CA ASP A 42 5.18 17.06 -26.33
C ASP A 42 5.68 17.70 -27.64
N ALA A 43 6.40 16.87 -28.42
CA ALA A 43 6.88 17.24 -29.75
C ALA A 43 5.78 16.96 -30.80
N ARG A 44 6.16 16.55 -32.03
CA ARG A 44 5.20 16.06 -33.04
C ARG A 44 4.30 14.92 -32.53
N ARG A 45 4.80 14.14 -31.57
CA ARG A 45 4.06 13.11 -30.82
C ARG A 45 4.56 13.13 -29.39
N LEU A 46 3.64 13.01 -28.45
CA LEU A 46 3.97 12.84 -27.03
C LEU A 46 4.80 11.58 -26.83
N HIS A 47 5.95 11.73 -26.16
CA HIS A 47 6.79 10.62 -25.73
C HIS A 47 7.50 10.96 -24.42
N TYR A 48 8.19 9.97 -23.84
CA TYR A 48 8.91 10.11 -22.58
C TYR A 48 10.37 9.72 -22.81
N ASP A 49 11.28 10.67 -22.69
CA ASP A 49 12.71 10.46 -22.89
C ASP A 49 13.36 9.93 -21.61
N LEU A 50 13.69 8.64 -21.58
CA LEU A 50 14.49 8.00 -20.53
C LEU A 50 15.96 8.36 -20.70
N ARG A 51 16.59 8.81 -19.62
CA ARG A 51 17.99 9.23 -19.59
C ARG A 51 18.73 8.57 -18.44
N LEU A 52 19.84 7.92 -18.77
CA LEU A 52 20.72 7.26 -17.83
C LEU A 52 22.14 7.81 -17.99
N GLU A 53 22.69 8.41 -16.94
CA GLU A 53 24.10 8.82 -16.92
C GLU A 53 25.00 7.59 -17.04
N TRP A 54 25.87 7.57 -18.05
CA TRP A 54 26.92 6.58 -18.18
C TRP A 54 28.08 7.14 -19.00
N ALA A 55 29.31 6.96 -18.50
CA ALA A 55 30.54 7.45 -19.14
C ALA A 55 30.50 8.95 -19.48
N GLY A 56 30.02 9.78 -18.55
CA GLY A 56 30.04 11.25 -18.66
C GLY A 56 28.95 11.88 -19.54
N VAL A 57 27.99 11.09 -20.03
CA VAL A 57 26.86 11.57 -20.85
C VAL A 57 25.55 10.88 -20.45
N LEU A 58 24.42 11.45 -20.86
CA LEU A 58 23.11 10.81 -20.72
C LEU A 58 22.80 9.94 -21.94
N LYS A 59 22.83 8.62 -21.75
CA LYS A 59 22.31 7.64 -22.70
C LYS A 59 20.78 7.77 -22.70
N SER A 60 20.19 8.01 -23.87
CA SER A 60 18.82 8.51 -24.01
C SER A 60 17.94 7.65 -24.93
N TRP A 61 16.70 7.41 -24.54
CA TRP A 61 15.69 6.66 -25.31
C TRP A 61 14.30 7.31 -25.24
N ALA A 62 13.66 7.49 -26.39
CA ALA A 62 12.28 7.97 -26.49
C ALA A 62 11.28 6.81 -26.31
N ILE A 63 10.54 6.80 -25.20
CA ILE A 63 9.50 5.82 -24.88
C ILE A 63 8.16 6.30 -25.43
N THR A 64 7.73 5.73 -26.55
CA THR A 64 6.59 6.21 -27.36
C THR A 64 5.23 6.20 -26.66
N ARG A 65 5.02 5.31 -25.68
CA ARG A 65 3.78 5.23 -24.88
C ARG A 65 4.02 5.55 -23.40
N GLY A 66 5.20 6.07 -23.08
CA GLY A 66 5.66 6.24 -21.70
C GLY A 66 5.98 4.94 -20.96
N PRO A 67 6.65 5.06 -19.79
CA PRO A 67 7.01 3.92 -18.94
C PRO A 67 5.77 3.22 -18.36
N SER A 68 5.97 1.99 -17.88
CA SER A 68 4.93 1.17 -17.26
C SER A 68 5.50 0.47 -16.04
N LEU A 69 4.68 0.35 -14.99
CA LEU A 69 4.98 -0.46 -13.81
C LEU A 69 4.42 -1.88 -13.92
N ASP A 70 3.65 -2.21 -14.96
CA ASP A 70 3.20 -3.58 -15.26
C ASP A 70 4.35 -4.38 -15.91
N PRO A 71 4.86 -5.46 -15.28
CA PRO A 71 5.93 -6.29 -15.83
C PRO A 71 5.58 -6.99 -17.14
N ARG A 72 4.28 -7.11 -17.45
CA ARG A 72 3.78 -7.75 -18.68
C ARG A 72 3.81 -6.80 -19.88
N GLN A 73 3.96 -5.50 -19.65
CA GLN A 73 3.95 -4.49 -20.71
C GLN A 73 5.36 -4.13 -21.16
N LYS A 74 5.65 -4.42 -22.43
CA LYS A 74 6.94 -4.07 -23.07
C LYS A 74 6.79 -2.72 -23.75
N ARG A 75 7.55 -1.72 -23.32
CA ARG A 75 7.46 -0.34 -23.84
C ARG A 75 8.57 -0.11 -24.87
N LEU A 76 8.17 0.21 -26.11
CA LEU A 76 9.13 0.57 -27.16
C LEU A 76 9.88 1.85 -26.77
N ALA A 77 11.20 1.74 -26.69
CA ALA A 77 12.15 2.78 -26.32
C ALA A 77 13.14 2.96 -27.48
N VAL A 78 13.04 4.05 -28.23
CA VAL A 78 13.86 4.30 -29.43
C VAL A 78 15.12 5.05 -29.01
N ARG A 79 16.31 4.53 -29.32
CA ARG A 79 17.57 5.20 -28.96
C ARG A 79 17.69 6.55 -29.69
N THR A 80 17.99 7.60 -28.94
CA THR A 80 18.32 8.93 -29.46
C THR A 80 19.79 9.25 -29.23
N GLU A 81 20.28 10.41 -29.68
CA GLU A 81 21.65 10.84 -29.39
C GLU A 81 21.93 10.97 -27.89
N ASP A 82 23.21 10.96 -27.53
CA ASP A 82 23.62 11.23 -26.15
C ASP A 82 23.47 12.71 -25.82
N HIS A 83 23.08 13.01 -24.59
CA HIS A 83 22.85 14.39 -24.14
C HIS A 83 23.86 14.76 -23.05
N PRO A 84 24.20 16.06 -22.89
CA PRO A 84 25.05 16.50 -21.79
C PRO A 84 24.35 16.27 -20.44
N LEU A 85 25.12 16.06 -19.37
CA LEU A 85 24.56 15.80 -18.03
C LEU A 85 23.60 16.90 -17.56
N ALA A 86 23.89 18.17 -17.86
CA ALA A 86 23.01 19.29 -17.54
C ALA A 86 21.61 19.18 -18.14
N TYR A 87 21.45 18.42 -19.23
CA TYR A 87 20.15 18.19 -19.86
C TYR A 87 19.20 17.40 -18.96
N ALA A 88 19.70 16.64 -17.98
CA ALA A 88 18.86 15.88 -17.05
C ALA A 88 17.89 16.78 -16.26
N GLY A 89 18.27 18.03 -16.00
CA GLY A 89 17.43 19.01 -15.30
C GLY A 89 16.69 19.98 -16.22
N PHE A 90 16.82 19.85 -17.55
CA PHE A 90 16.20 20.77 -18.49
C PHE A 90 14.67 20.62 -18.52
N GLU A 91 13.98 21.75 -18.50
CA GLU A 91 12.53 21.89 -18.68
C GLU A 91 12.27 23.21 -19.39
N GLY A 92 11.32 23.22 -20.32
CA GLY A 92 10.93 24.41 -21.06
C GLY A 92 10.37 24.14 -22.44
N GLN A 93 10.05 25.23 -23.14
CA GLN A 93 9.54 25.19 -24.50
C GLN A 93 10.69 25.26 -25.52
N ILE A 94 10.87 24.21 -26.33
CA ILE A 94 11.78 24.25 -27.47
C ILE A 94 11.06 24.96 -28.64
N PRO A 95 11.61 26.07 -29.18
CA PRO A 95 10.92 26.88 -30.19
C PRO A 95 10.62 26.12 -31.50
N ALA A 96 9.54 26.52 -32.17
CA ALA A 96 9.18 25.98 -33.47
C ALA A 96 10.33 26.14 -34.50
N GLY A 97 10.55 25.11 -35.31
CA GLY A 97 11.64 25.07 -36.29
C GLY A 97 12.99 24.60 -35.75
N GLN A 98 13.15 24.45 -34.43
CA GLN A 98 14.30 23.78 -33.83
C GLN A 98 14.13 22.25 -33.83
N TYR A 99 15.24 21.52 -33.75
CA TYR A 99 15.21 20.07 -33.61
C TYR A 99 14.59 19.69 -32.27
N GLY A 100 13.53 18.86 -32.29
CA GLY A 100 12.80 18.53 -31.08
C GLY A 100 11.86 19.64 -30.60
N ALA A 101 11.38 20.53 -31.48
CA ALA A 101 10.37 21.52 -31.13
C ALA A 101 9.16 20.90 -30.40
N GLY A 102 8.80 21.49 -29.27
CA GLY A 102 7.81 20.94 -28.33
C GLY A 102 8.04 21.40 -26.90
N GLU A 103 7.05 21.15 -26.04
CA GLU A 103 7.20 21.35 -24.60
C GLU A 103 7.97 20.16 -24.00
N VAL A 104 9.01 20.44 -23.22
CA VAL A 104 9.76 19.46 -22.45
C VAL A 104 9.48 19.69 -20.98
N VAL A 105 8.91 18.69 -20.31
CA VAL A 105 8.60 18.69 -18.89
C VAL A 105 9.46 17.66 -18.18
N LEU A 106 10.18 18.05 -17.12
CA LEU A 106 10.92 17.10 -16.30
C LEU A 106 9.92 16.23 -15.54
N TRP A 107 9.70 15.01 -16.01
CA TRP A 107 8.63 14.13 -15.54
C TRP A 107 9.08 13.24 -14.40
N ASP A 108 10.34 12.82 -14.35
CA ASP A 108 10.93 12.08 -13.24
C ASP A 108 12.42 12.39 -13.16
N ARG A 109 13.00 12.27 -11.96
CA ARG A 109 14.43 12.46 -11.73
C ARG A 109 14.89 11.61 -10.56
N GLY A 110 16.17 11.30 -10.51
CA GLY A 110 16.76 10.57 -9.40
C GLY A 110 18.10 9.98 -9.78
N HIS A 111 18.39 8.77 -9.28
CA HIS A 111 19.58 8.02 -9.64
C HIS A 111 19.22 6.60 -10.08
N TRP A 112 20.18 5.94 -10.73
CA TRP A 112 20.05 4.55 -11.14
C TRP A 112 21.30 3.75 -10.80
N GLU A 113 21.13 2.44 -10.68
CA GLU A 113 22.20 1.50 -10.38
C GLU A 113 22.20 0.36 -11.39
N PRO A 114 23.32 0.10 -12.11
CA PRO A 114 23.40 -1.05 -13.00
C PRO A 114 23.43 -2.36 -12.22
N ILE A 115 22.70 -3.37 -12.70
CA ILE A 115 22.83 -4.74 -12.22
C ILE A 115 23.84 -5.44 -13.12
N GLY A 116 25.09 -5.52 -12.65
CA GLY A 116 26.23 -6.03 -13.42
C GLY A 116 27.00 -4.92 -14.14
N ASP A 117 27.76 -5.27 -15.17
CA ASP A 117 28.55 -4.31 -15.96
C ASP A 117 27.67 -3.59 -17.00
N ALA A 118 27.47 -2.29 -16.81
CA ALA A 118 26.65 -1.49 -17.70
C ALA A 118 27.25 -1.31 -19.10
N ALA A 119 28.58 -1.23 -19.25
CA ALA A 119 29.22 -1.10 -20.55
C ALA A 119 29.03 -2.39 -21.37
N ALA A 120 29.24 -3.55 -20.74
CA ALA A 120 28.99 -4.85 -21.35
C ALA A 120 27.50 -5.04 -21.69
N GLY A 121 26.59 -4.67 -20.79
CA GLY A 121 25.15 -4.78 -21.01
C GLY A 121 24.65 -3.91 -22.18
N LEU A 122 25.10 -2.66 -22.25
CA LEU A 122 24.79 -1.76 -23.36
C LEU A 122 25.31 -2.31 -24.70
N ALA A 123 26.54 -2.81 -24.74
CA ALA A 123 27.14 -3.40 -25.94
C ALA A 123 26.38 -4.67 -26.40
N ALA A 124 26.06 -5.55 -25.45
CA ALA A 124 25.31 -6.78 -25.69
C ALA A 124 23.85 -6.54 -26.10
N GLY A 125 23.29 -5.36 -25.80
CA GLY A 125 21.90 -5.05 -26.07
C GLY A 125 20.95 -5.52 -24.97
N ARG A 126 21.45 -5.69 -23.74
CA ARG A 126 20.63 -5.99 -22.56
C ARG A 126 21.23 -5.31 -21.33
N LEU A 127 20.50 -4.35 -20.76
CA LEU A 127 20.90 -3.64 -19.55
C LEU A 127 19.83 -3.84 -18.48
N ASP A 128 20.16 -4.55 -17.40
CA ASP A 128 19.34 -4.67 -16.21
C ASP A 128 19.80 -3.62 -15.18
N PHE A 129 18.87 -2.93 -14.53
CA PHE A 129 19.19 -1.83 -13.61
C PHE A 129 18.07 -1.55 -12.60
N VAL A 130 18.39 -0.83 -11.54
CA VAL A 130 17.44 -0.31 -10.54
C VAL A 130 17.28 1.19 -10.74
N ILE A 131 16.04 1.68 -10.71
CA ILE A 131 15.73 3.12 -10.71
C ILE A 131 15.33 3.54 -9.29
N HIS A 132 15.88 4.67 -8.85
CA HIS A 132 15.53 5.38 -7.63
C HIS A 132 15.07 6.79 -8.02
N GLY A 133 13.93 6.88 -8.70
CA GLY A 133 13.32 8.12 -9.15
C GLY A 133 12.43 8.75 -8.09
N GLU A 134 11.78 9.87 -8.43
CA GLU A 134 10.68 10.42 -7.64
C GLU A 134 9.35 9.72 -7.97
N ARG A 135 9.23 9.13 -9.17
CA ARG A 135 8.02 8.43 -9.64
C ARG A 135 8.25 6.97 -9.97
N LEU A 136 9.36 6.63 -10.65
CA LEU A 136 9.69 5.24 -10.94
C LEU A 136 10.65 4.69 -9.89
N HIS A 137 10.36 3.47 -9.43
CA HIS A 137 11.19 2.73 -8.48
C HIS A 137 11.37 1.28 -8.92
N GLY A 138 12.42 0.65 -8.41
CA GLY A 138 12.66 -0.78 -8.56
C GLY A 138 13.37 -1.14 -9.85
N ARG A 139 13.32 -2.43 -10.19
CA ARG A 139 14.12 -3.05 -11.25
C ARG A 139 13.47 -2.92 -12.62
N PHE A 140 14.29 -2.58 -13.61
CA PHE A 140 13.95 -2.50 -15.02
C PHE A 140 14.99 -3.21 -15.89
N VAL A 141 14.61 -3.52 -17.12
CA VAL A 141 15.54 -3.98 -18.15
C VAL A 141 15.27 -3.27 -19.48
N LEU A 142 16.36 -2.88 -20.14
CA LEU A 142 16.39 -2.44 -21.53
C LEU A 142 16.90 -3.59 -22.40
N VAL A 143 16.13 -3.98 -23.41
CA VAL A 143 16.52 -5.05 -24.36
C VAL A 143 16.50 -4.52 -25.80
N ARG A 144 17.64 -4.54 -26.48
CA ARG A 144 17.78 -4.12 -27.89
C ARG A 144 17.12 -5.15 -28.81
N MET A 145 16.27 -4.67 -29.71
CA MET A 145 15.64 -5.49 -30.72
C MET A 145 16.62 -5.77 -31.87
N LYS A 146 16.55 -6.97 -32.45
CA LYS A 146 17.25 -7.25 -33.70
C LYS A 146 16.59 -6.45 -34.82
N PRO A 147 17.35 -5.84 -35.75
CA PRO A 147 16.79 -5.19 -36.93
C PRO A 147 15.93 -6.18 -37.70
N ALA A 148 14.69 -5.80 -38.03
CA ALA A 148 13.88 -6.61 -38.94
C ALA A 148 14.46 -6.50 -40.35
N ALA A 149 15.15 -7.53 -40.82
CA ALA A 149 15.54 -7.63 -42.22
C ALA A 149 14.27 -7.85 -43.06
N LYS A 150 13.65 -6.76 -43.54
CA LYS A 150 12.66 -6.84 -44.62
C LYS A 150 13.40 -6.76 -45.95
N ALA A 151 13.26 -7.80 -46.76
CA ALA A 151 13.82 -7.84 -48.11
C ALA A 151 13.42 -6.57 -48.90
N GLY A 152 14.40 -5.83 -49.40
CA GLY A 152 14.19 -4.68 -50.28
C GLY A 152 14.08 -3.30 -49.62
N ARG A 153 14.25 -3.16 -48.29
CA ARG A 153 14.33 -1.83 -47.64
C ARG A 153 15.66 -1.64 -46.93
N ALA A 154 16.25 -0.45 -47.07
CA ALA A 154 17.46 -0.07 -46.35
C ALA A 154 17.27 -0.29 -44.83
N PRO A 155 18.30 -0.77 -44.11
CA PRO A 155 18.21 -1.03 -42.67
C PRO A 155 17.70 0.20 -41.93
N GLU A 156 16.74 0.01 -41.03
CA GLU A 156 16.21 1.08 -40.18
C GLU A 156 17.37 1.72 -39.40
N LYS A 157 17.55 3.03 -39.55
CA LYS A 157 18.58 3.81 -38.83
C LYS A 157 18.33 3.93 -37.31
N ALA A 158 17.18 3.47 -36.81
CA ALA A 158 16.77 3.62 -35.41
C ALA A 158 17.10 2.34 -34.62
N GLU A 159 17.95 2.45 -33.60
CA GLU A 159 18.16 1.36 -32.66
C GLU A 159 16.96 1.26 -31.72
N ASN A 160 16.08 0.29 -31.98
CA ASN A 160 14.89 0.04 -31.18
C ASN A 160 15.21 -0.84 -29.96
N TRP A 161 14.77 -0.41 -28.79
CA TRP A 161 14.87 -1.13 -27.53
C TRP A 161 13.48 -1.34 -26.92
N LEU A 162 13.39 -2.25 -25.96
CA LEU A 162 12.23 -2.45 -25.11
C LEU A 162 12.61 -2.14 -23.67
N LEU A 163 11.92 -1.19 -23.05
CA LEU A 163 11.93 -0.99 -21.61
C LEU A 163 10.86 -1.90 -20.98
N ILE A 164 11.26 -2.69 -19.99
CA ILE A 164 10.39 -3.67 -19.33
C ILE A 164 10.61 -3.55 -17.82
N LYS A 165 9.53 -3.31 -17.07
CA LYS A 165 9.55 -3.40 -15.60
C LYS A 165 9.77 -4.85 -15.19
N ARG A 166 10.64 -5.10 -14.22
CA ARG A 166 10.79 -6.43 -13.63
C ARG A 166 9.77 -6.63 -12.52
N ASP A 167 9.39 -7.89 -12.32
CA ASP A 167 8.51 -8.30 -11.24
C ASP A 167 9.28 -8.19 -9.90
N ASP A 168 8.94 -7.17 -9.12
CA ASP A 168 9.48 -6.86 -7.79
C ASP A 168 8.43 -6.10 -6.98
N ALA A 169 8.78 -5.65 -5.77
CA ALA A 169 7.86 -4.99 -4.85
C ALA A 169 7.28 -3.66 -5.38
N ASP A 170 7.92 -3.02 -6.37
CA ASP A 170 7.51 -1.75 -6.99
C ASP A 170 6.71 -1.96 -8.29
N ALA A 171 6.42 -3.22 -8.66
CA ALA A 171 5.58 -3.52 -9.82
C ALA A 171 4.10 -3.23 -9.53
N ASP A 172 3.46 -2.45 -10.40
CA ASP A 172 2.02 -2.14 -10.34
C ASP A 172 1.37 -2.50 -11.68
N PRO A 173 0.80 -3.71 -11.82
CA PRO A 173 0.10 -4.15 -13.03
C PRO A 173 -1.27 -3.48 -13.23
N THR A 174 -1.72 -2.64 -12.30
CA THR A 174 -3.04 -1.99 -12.32
C THR A 174 -2.96 -0.48 -12.59
N GLY A 175 -1.75 0.09 -12.56
CA GLY A 175 -1.51 1.54 -12.63
C GLY A 175 -0.89 2.03 -13.92
N GLU A 176 -1.52 3.02 -14.55
CA GLU A 176 -0.92 3.79 -15.64
C GLU A 176 -0.18 5.00 -15.04
N VAL A 177 1.10 4.81 -14.70
CA VAL A 177 1.92 5.79 -13.98
C VAL A 177 1.98 7.16 -14.66
N THR A 178 1.97 7.20 -15.99
CA THR A 178 2.00 8.43 -16.79
C THR A 178 0.72 9.27 -16.68
N ARG A 179 -0.44 8.64 -16.42
CA ARG A 179 -1.70 9.35 -16.18
C ARG A 179 -1.82 9.85 -14.74
N ARG A 180 -1.29 9.10 -13.78
CA ARG A 180 -1.28 9.50 -12.36
C ARG A 180 -0.45 10.77 -12.12
N HIS A 181 0.62 10.96 -12.90
CA HIS A 181 1.53 12.09 -12.74
C HIS A 181 1.71 12.85 -14.07
N PRO A 182 0.83 13.77 -14.46
CA PRO A 182 0.92 14.41 -15.77
C PRO A 182 1.92 15.58 -15.84
N GLY A 183 2.32 16.16 -14.71
CA GLY A 183 3.10 17.41 -14.60
C GLY A 183 4.59 17.24 -14.27
N SER A 184 5.26 18.37 -14.02
CA SER A 184 6.70 18.44 -13.70
C SER A 184 7.04 17.98 -12.26
N VAL A 185 8.28 17.51 -12.05
CA VAL A 185 8.92 17.37 -10.73
C VAL A 185 9.81 18.57 -10.35
N ALA A 186 10.05 19.51 -11.27
CA ALA A 186 10.91 20.69 -11.05
C ALA A 186 10.29 21.74 -10.11
N GLY A 187 8.97 21.79 -9.98
CA GLY A 187 8.23 22.66 -9.04
C GLY A 187 7.88 21.99 -7.71
N GLN A 188 8.17 20.70 -7.55
CA GLN A 188 8.13 20.03 -6.25
C GLN A 188 9.49 20.24 -5.59
N PRO A 189 9.56 20.62 -4.30
CA PRO A 189 10.83 20.83 -3.62
C PRO A 189 11.70 19.60 -3.85
N LYS A 190 12.93 19.85 -4.32
CA LYS A 190 13.98 18.86 -4.58
C LYS A 190 13.90 17.81 -3.48
N ARG A 191 13.44 16.58 -3.78
CA ARG A 191 13.47 15.46 -2.83
C ARG A 191 14.91 14.91 -2.72
N GLU A 192 15.89 15.81 -2.70
CA GLU A 192 17.17 15.59 -2.03
C GLU A 192 16.98 16.09 -0.60
N ALA A 193 16.30 15.29 0.22
CA ALA A 193 16.71 15.25 1.61
C ALA A 193 18.04 14.48 1.59
N ALA A 194 19.17 15.20 1.58
CA ALA A 194 20.28 14.70 2.37
C ALA A 194 19.66 14.38 3.74
N PRO A 195 19.73 13.13 4.23
CA PRO A 195 19.11 12.82 5.50
C PRO A 195 19.66 13.81 6.51
N LEU A 196 18.77 14.58 7.14
CA LEU A 196 19.10 15.21 8.41
C LEU A 196 19.65 14.08 9.29
N PRO A 197 20.73 14.30 10.06
CA PRO A 197 21.23 13.28 10.97
C PRO A 197 20.08 12.87 11.89
N GLY A 198 19.54 11.69 11.63
CA GLY A 198 18.31 11.19 12.21
C GLY A 198 18.30 9.67 12.18
N ALA A 199 17.51 9.07 13.04
CA ALA A 199 17.40 7.62 13.14
C ALA A 199 16.97 7.00 11.78
N PRO A 200 17.29 5.72 11.53
CA PRO A 200 16.77 5.04 10.33
C PRO A 200 15.24 5.06 10.31
N LEU A 201 14.66 5.26 9.13
CA LEU A 201 13.21 5.24 8.96
C LEU A 201 12.68 3.85 9.35
N PRO A 202 11.74 3.74 10.31
CA PRO A 202 11.26 2.44 10.76
C PRO A 202 10.61 1.62 9.64
N GLY A 203 10.88 0.31 9.66
CA GLY A 203 10.27 -0.66 8.75
C GLY A 203 8.79 -0.88 9.02
N PHE A 204 8.08 -1.47 8.05
CA PHE A 204 6.67 -1.83 8.20
C PHE A 204 6.48 -2.91 9.28
N VAL A 205 5.41 -2.77 10.06
CA VAL A 205 4.97 -3.75 11.05
C VAL A 205 3.52 -4.12 10.75
N ALA A 206 3.22 -5.42 10.67
CA ALA A 206 1.84 -5.86 10.50
C ALA A 206 0.98 -5.39 11.71
N PRO A 207 -0.22 -4.82 11.49
CA PRO A 207 -1.01 -4.28 12.59
C PRO A 207 -1.49 -5.33 13.60
N MET A 208 -1.59 -4.93 14.86
CA MET A 208 -2.35 -5.64 15.89
C MET A 208 -3.85 -5.50 15.60
N LEU A 209 -4.60 -6.59 15.73
CA LEU A 209 -6.02 -6.67 15.36
C LEU A 209 -6.91 -6.96 16.56
N ALA A 210 -8.06 -6.30 16.59
CA ALA A 210 -9.05 -6.49 17.63
C ALA A 210 -9.99 -7.68 17.37
N THR A 211 -10.38 -8.36 18.43
CA THR A 211 -11.42 -9.39 18.39
C THR A 211 -12.80 -8.79 18.66
N LEU A 212 -13.81 -9.18 17.87
CA LEU A 212 -15.18 -8.67 18.01
C LEU A 212 -15.84 -9.32 19.23
N THR A 213 -16.33 -8.51 20.17
CA THR A 213 -17.09 -8.99 21.32
C THR A 213 -18.51 -8.42 21.32
N ASP A 214 -19.39 -9.10 22.04
CA ASP A 214 -20.81 -8.75 22.21
C ASP A 214 -20.99 -7.49 23.08
N ARG A 215 -20.04 -7.24 23.98
CA ARG A 215 -20.02 -6.08 24.88
C ARG A 215 -18.59 -5.71 25.28
N PRO A 216 -18.39 -4.52 25.87
CA PRO A 216 -17.08 -4.14 26.40
C PRO A 216 -16.69 -5.01 27.59
N PRO A 217 -15.38 -5.31 27.77
CA PRO A 217 -14.87 -6.07 28.91
C PRO A 217 -15.15 -5.39 30.24
N ARG A 218 -15.19 -6.21 31.30
CA ARG A 218 -15.50 -5.80 32.66
C ARG A 218 -14.32 -6.13 33.55
N GLY A 219 -13.58 -5.13 33.99
CA GLY A 219 -12.50 -5.35 34.93
C GLY A 219 -11.47 -4.22 34.91
N PRO A 220 -10.61 -4.15 35.94
CA PRO A 220 -9.49 -3.21 35.93
C PRO A 220 -8.50 -3.58 34.81
N GLY A 221 -7.70 -2.60 34.37
CA GLY A 221 -6.65 -2.83 33.37
C GLY A 221 -7.09 -2.67 31.92
N TRP A 222 -8.35 -2.36 31.64
CA TRP A 222 -8.82 -1.97 30.32
C TRP A 222 -8.92 -0.45 30.16
N VAL A 223 -8.57 0.02 28.97
CA VAL A 223 -8.82 1.39 28.50
C VAL A 223 -9.67 1.37 27.25
N PHE A 224 -10.43 2.43 27.02
CA PHE A 224 -11.41 2.48 25.95
C PHE A 224 -11.13 3.68 25.05
N GLU A 225 -11.04 3.43 23.75
CA GLU A 225 -10.94 4.44 22.70
C GLU A 225 -12.16 4.35 21.78
N ILE A 226 -12.55 5.47 21.17
CA ILE A 226 -13.56 5.45 20.12
C ILE A 226 -13.03 4.64 18.93
N LYS A 227 -13.87 3.74 18.40
CA LYS A 227 -13.59 3.07 17.14
C LYS A 227 -13.82 4.05 15.99
N LEU A 228 -12.72 4.44 15.35
CA LEU A 228 -12.73 5.27 14.15
C LEU A 228 -13.10 4.43 12.92
N ASP A 229 -13.89 5.02 12.01
CA ASP A 229 -14.29 4.41 10.74
C ASP A 229 -13.46 5.02 9.59
N GLY A 230 -12.43 4.30 9.14
CA GLY A 230 -11.50 4.82 8.15
C GLY A 230 -10.57 3.77 7.55
N TYR A 231 -9.37 4.23 7.17
CA TYR A 231 -8.29 3.36 6.72
C TYR A 231 -7.18 3.29 7.75
N ARG A 232 -6.89 2.09 8.23
CA ARG A 232 -5.74 1.82 9.09
C ARG A 232 -4.44 2.19 8.38
N ALA A 233 -3.65 3.05 9.01
CA ALA A 233 -2.41 3.54 8.45
C ALA A 233 -1.27 3.55 9.48
N LEU A 234 -0.13 3.01 9.07
CA LEU A 234 1.12 3.08 9.81
C LEU A 234 2.01 4.14 9.18
N ALA A 235 2.37 5.15 9.96
CA ALA A 235 3.22 6.25 9.50
C ALA A 235 4.62 6.14 10.11
N ALA A 236 5.61 5.87 9.27
CA ALA A 236 7.02 5.96 9.63
C ALA A 236 7.51 7.38 9.36
N VAL A 237 8.13 8.03 10.34
CA VAL A 237 8.67 9.39 10.20
C VAL A 237 10.10 9.44 10.71
N SER A 238 11.00 9.98 9.89
CA SER A 238 12.38 10.22 10.28
C SER A 238 13.04 11.26 9.38
N GLY A 239 13.92 12.10 9.93
CA GLY A 239 14.70 13.08 9.17
C GLY A 239 13.87 14.00 8.25
N GLY A 240 12.67 14.40 8.70
CA GLY A 240 11.76 15.25 7.90
C GLY A 240 11.07 14.54 6.73
N ARG A 241 11.04 13.20 6.73
CA ARG A 241 10.35 12.38 5.74
C ARG A 241 9.29 11.51 6.44
N ALA A 242 8.08 11.50 5.90
CA ALA A 242 7.02 10.58 6.28
C ALA A 242 6.77 9.54 5.17
N VAL A 243 6.54 8.29 5.56
CA VAL A 243 6.03 7.21 4.70
C VAL A 243 4.83 6.57 5.38
N ILE A 244 3.68 6.58 4.70
CA ILE A 244 2.42 6.10 5.22
C ILE A 244 2.02 4.81 4.51
N ARG A 245 1.93 3.72 5.25
CA ARG A 245 1.55 2.40 4.72
C ARG A 245 0.19 1.99 5.22
N THR A 246 -0.60 1.38 4.34
CA THR A 246 -1.89 0.76 4.71
C THR A 246 -1.68 -0.45 5.63
N ARG A 247 -2.80 -0.96 6.15
CA ARG A 247 -2.91 -2.24 6.84
C ARG A 247 -2.07 -3.38 6.23
N SER A 248 -2.07 -3.50 4.89
CA SER A 248 -1.38 -4.58 4.16
C SER A 248 0.02 -4.21 3.68
N GLY A 249 0.52 -3.03 4.06
CA GLY A 249 1.87 -2.57 3.74
C GLY A 249 2.01 -1.77 2.44
N LEU A 250 0.91 -1.52 1.72
CA LEU A 250 0.93 -0.67 0.52
C LEU A 250 1.34 0.75 0.89
N ASP A 251 2.33 1.33 0.18
CA ASP A 251 2.72 2.72 0.35
C ASP A 251 1.64 3.64 -0.26
N TRP A 252 0.93 4.32 0.62
CA TRP A 252 -0.15 5.27 0.30
C TRP A 252 0.23 6.70 0.72
N THR A 253 1.53 7.00 0.84
CA THR A 253 2.02 8.34 1.17
C THR A 253 1.40 9.40 0.25
N ASP A 254 1.36 9.13 -1.06
CA ASP A 254 0.82 10.06 -2.05
C ASP A 254 -0.72 10.11 -2.08
N ARG A 255 -1.40 9.14 -1.46
CA ARG A 255 -2.87 9.15 -1.28
C ARG A 255 -3.28 10.01 -0.09
N PHE A 256 -2.34 10.36 0.79
CA PHE A 256 -2.56 11.17 1.99
C PHE A 256 -1.60 12.37 2.05
N PRO A 257 -1.55 13.22 1.00
CA PRO A 257 -0.50 14.22 0.86
C PRO A 257 -0.49 15.26 2.00
N GLY A 258 -1.66 15.70 2.48
CA GLY A 258 -1.76 16.61 3.61
C GLY A 258 -1.18 16.03 4.91
N ILE A 259 -1.53 14.79 5.24
CA ILE A 259 -1.04 14.08 6.42
C ILE A 259 0.47 13.82 6.31
N ALA A 260 0.95 13.40 5.14
CA ALA A 260 2.37 13.14 4.92
C ALA A 260 3.22 14.42 5.11
N ARG A 261 2.75 15.57 4.59
CA ARG A 261 3.42 16.87 4.80
C ARG A 261 3.41 17.28 6.27
N ALA A 262 2.26 17.16 6.93
CA ALA A 262 2.13 17.54 8.34
C ALA A 262 3.02 16.69 9.25
N LEU A 263 3.07 15.36 9.03
CA LEU A 263 3.96 14.46 9.78
C LEU A 263 5.44 14.79 9.53
N ALA A 264 5.82 15.01 8.27
CA ALA A 264 7.18 15.34 7.89
C ALA A 264 7.66 16.68 8.49
N ALA A 265 6.76 17.66 8.63
CA ALA A 265 7.06 18.97 9.18
C ALA A 265 7.06 19.01 10.72
N ARG A 266 6.57 17.96 11.38
CA ARG A 266 6.38 17.96 12.84
C ARG A 266 7.70 17.75 13.57
N PRO A 267 8.14 18.71 14.41
CA PRO A 267 9.36 18.56 15.18
C PRO A 267 9.28 17.39 16.16
N GLY A 268 10.39 16.71 16.41
CA GLY A 268 10.49 15.61 17.37
C GLY A 268 10.03 14.24 16.84
N LEU A 269 9.47 14.16 15.63
CA LEU A 269 9.19 12.88 14.97
C LEU A 269 10.42 12.38 14.21
N ASP A 270 11.34 11.73 14.93
CA ASP A 270 12.55 11.12 14.36
C ASP A 270 12.66 9.65 14.74
N GLY A 271 12.84 8.78 13.73
CA GLY A 271 12.83 7.33 13.91
C GLY A 271 11.54 6.78 14.52
N VAL A 272 10.39 7.40 14.28
CA VAL A 272 9.10 7.04 14.88
C VAL A 272 8.25 6.16 13.94
N LEU A 273 7.51 5.22 14.53
CA LEU A 273 6.48 4.45 13.82
C LEU A 273 5.14 4.60 14.55
N LEU A 274 4.22 5.32 13.94
CA LEU A 274 2.90 5.60 14.46
C LEU A 274 1.89 4.59 13.90
N ASP A 275 0.93 4.18 14.72
CA ASP A 275 -0.21 3.39 14.32
C ASP A 275 -1.49 4.19 14.56
N GLY A 276 -2.29 4.36 13.51
CA GLY A 276 -3.42 5.29 13.50
C GLY A 276 -4.47 4.95 12.44
N GLU A 277 -5.54 5.72 12.41
CA GLU A 277 -6.61 5.64 11.41
C GLU A 277 -6.67 6.94 10.60
N VAL A 278 -6.66 6.84 9.27
CA VAL A 278 -6.96 7.97 8.40
C VAL A 278 -8.46 8.05 8.18
N THR A 279 -9.06 9.21 8.46
CA THR A 279 -10.51 9.41 8.50
C THR A 279 -10.91 10.71 7.80
N ALA A 280 -12.15 10.77 7.35
CA ALA A 280 -12.83 12.04 7.09
C ALA A 280 -13.79 12.32 8.24
N MET A 281 -13.80 13.55 8.74
CA MET A 281 -14.66 13.96 9.84
C MET A 281 -15.82 14.81 9.32
N THR A 282 -17.00 14.57 9.88
CA THR A 282 -18.17 15.44 9.73
C THR A 282 -18.00 16.70 10.60
N ALA A 283 -18.81 17.73 10.35
CA ALA A 283 -18.78 18.96 11.15
C ALA A 283 -19.00 18.71 12.66
N ASP A 284 -19.77 17.67 12.99
CA ASP A 284 -20.04 17.26 14.38
C ASP A 284 -18.95 16.34 14.97
N GLY A 285 -17.81 16.17 14.28
CA GLY A 285 -16.66 15.41 14.78
C GLY A 285 -16.73 13.89 14.60
N ARG A 286 -17.73 13.37 13.89
CA ARG A 286 -17.86 11.92 13.62
C ARG A 286 -17.09 11.51 12.38
N THR A 287 -16.50 10.32 12.39
CA THR A 287 -15.84 9.75 11.21
C THR A 287 -16.87 9.20 10.23
N ASP A 288 -16.70 9.46 8.93
CA ASP A 288 -17.58 8.95 7.87
C ASP A 288 -16.77 8.31 6.74
N PHE A 289 -16.97 7.00 6.55
CA PHE A 289 -16.23 6.22 5.56
C PHE A 289 -16.56 6.62 4.11
N SER A 290 -17.81 6.97 3.81
CA SER A 290 -18.19 7.42 2.47
C SER A 290 -17.59 8.79 2.14
N ALA A 291 -17.51 9.70 3.12
CA ALA A 291 -16.82 10.97 2.99
C ALA A 291 -15.31 10.77 2.79
N LEU A 292 -14.70 9.79 3.47
CA LEU A 292 -13.30 9.42 3.27
C LEU A 292 -13.04 8.95 1.83
N GLN A 293 -13.90 8.08 1.29
CA GLN A 293 -13.82 7.67 -0.12
C GLN A 293 -13.96 8.88 -1.05
N ALA A 294 -14.90 9.78 -0.76
CA ALA A 294 -15.13 10.97 -1.55
C ALA A 294 -13.87 11.83 -1.62
N ALA A 295 -13.29 12.17 -0.48
CA ALA A 295 -12.05 12.94 -0.34
C ALA A 295 -10.86 12.27 -1.04
N LEU A 296 -10.71 10.95 -0.93
CA LEU A 296 -9.60 10.23 -1.54
C LEU A 296 -9.57 10.31 -3.07
N SER A 297 -10.72 10.26 -3.75
CA SER A 297 -10.67 10.50 -5.22
C SER A 297 -10.74 11.98 -5.61
N ALA A 298 -10.94 12.88 -4.65
CA ALA A 298 -10.71 14.31 -4.84
C ALA A 298 -9.25 14.73 -4.60
N GLY A 299 -8.34 13.77 -4.33
CA GLY A 299 -6.91 14.01 -4.16
C GLY A 299 -6.37 13.78 -2.74
N GLY A 300 -7.22 13.41 -1.78
CA GLY A 300 -6.78 13.00 -0.44
C GLY A 300 -6.37 14.14 0.50
N GLU A 301 -6.75 15.37 0.19
CA GLU A 301 -6.58 16.53 1.08
C GLU A 301 -7.72 16.62 2.12
N GLY A 302 -7.51 17.33 3.22
CA GLY A 302 -8.53 17.55 4.27
C GLY A 302 -8.88 16.31 5.10
N LEU A 303 -8.03 15.28 5.07
CA LEU A 303 -8.16 14.07 5.88
C LEU A 303 -7.47 14.23 7.24
N HIS A 304 -7.96 13.48 8.22
CA HIS A 304 -7.42 13.47 9.57
C HIS A 304 -6.72 12.14 9.87
N TYR A 305 -5.63 12.18 10.63
CA TYR A 305 -4.92 11.01 11.12
C TYR A 305 -5.04 10.92 12.64
N GLY A 306 -5.94 10.04 13.10
CA GLY A 306 -6.13 9.73 14.51
C GLY A 306 -5.12 8.66 14.95
N VAL A 307 -4.09 9.06 15.68
CA VAL A 307 -3.01 8.18 16.15
C VAL A 307 -3.36 7.60 17.51
N PHE A 308 -3.25 6.28 17.67
CA PHE A 308 -3.61 5.59 18.92
C PHE A 308 -2.51 4.67 19.47
N ASP A 309 -1.39 4.48 18.78
CA ASP A 309 -0.23 3.74 19.31
C ASP A 309 1.10 4.23 18.71
N LEU A 310 2.21 3.94 19.42
CA LEU A 310 3.59 4.27 19.06
C LEU A 310 4.42 2.98 19.12
N LEU A 311 4.93 2.54 17.97
CA LEU A 311 5.60 1.23 17.83
C LEU A 311 7.12 1.33 17.82
N ALA A 312 7.66 2.49 17.46
CA ALA A 312 9.08 2.81 17.49
C ALA A 312 9.29 4.30 17.76
N GLU A 313 10.42 4.64 18.36
CA GLU A 313 10.87 6.01 18.65
C GLU A 313 12.40 6.02 18.66
N GLY A 314 13.05 7.00 18.01
CA GLY A 314 14.52 7.07 17.93
C GLY A 314 15.15 5.86 17.24
N GLY A 315 14.39 5.12 16.42
CA GLY A 315 14.84 3.89 15.77
C GLY A 315 14.74 2.61 16.65
N GLU A 316 14.34 2.73 17.91
CA GLU A 316 14.14 1.58 18.80
C GLU A 316 12.69 1.08 18.77
N SER A 317 12.48 -0.24 18.86
CA SER A 317 11.13 -0.80 18.91
C SER A 317 10.53 -0.73 20.31
N LEU A 318 9.38 -0.09 20.44
CA LEU A 318 8.62 0.03 21.69
C LEU A 318 7.58 -1.08 21.88
N ARG A 319 7.41 -1.98 20.91
CA ARG A 319 6.33 -3.00 20.91
C ARG A 319 6.34 -3.94 22.11
N HIS A 320 7.50 -4.14 22.72
CA HIS A 320 7.66 -4.98 23.92
C HIS A 320 7.15 -4.30 25.20
N LEU A 321 7.01 -2.97 25.20
CA LEU A 321 6.52 -2.22 26.36
C LEU A 321 5.00 -2.34 26.50
N PRO A 322 4.46 -2.19 27.73
CA PRO A 322 3.02 -2.06 27.96
C PRO A 322 2.38 -0.91 27.18
N TRP A 323 1.09 -1.04 26.85
CA TRP A 323 0.35 0.02 26.15
C TRP A 323 0.42 1.37 26.87
N THR A 324 0.33 1.39 28.20
CA THR A 324 0.43 2.62 29.01
C THR A 324 1.75 3.37 28.79
N ALA A 325 2.87 2.65 28.71
CA ALA A 325 4.19 3.24 28.47
C ALA A 325 4.31 3.82 27.05
N ARG A 326 3.85 3.07 26.04
CA ARG A 326 3.81 3.54 24.64
C ARG A 326 2.90 4.77 24.50
N ARG A 327 1.76 4.74 25.19
CA ARG A 327 0.78 5.83 25.20
C ARG A 327 1.31 7.11 25.85
N ALA A 328 2.05 6.99 26.95
CA ALA A 328 2.68 8.14 27.61
C ALA A 328 3.68 8.83 26.68
N ARG A 329 4.54 8.06 26.00
CA ARG A 329 5.48 8.57 25.00
C ARG A 329 4.78 9.20 23.80
N LEU A 330 3.76 8.52 23.27
CA LEU A 330 2.94 9.06 22.17
C LEU A 330 2.31 10.41 22.53
N ARG A 331 1.78 10.56 23.76
CA ARG A 331 1.22 11.82 24.23
C ARG A 331 2.28 12.92 24.34
N ALA A 332 3.50 12.60 24.77
CA ALA A 332 4.60 13.56 24.80
C ALA A 332 5.00 14.03 23.38
N LEU A 333 4.99 13.12 22.40
CA LEU A 333 5.29 13.45 20.99
C LEU A 333 4.18 14.26 20.31
N LEU A 334 2.92 13.93 20.58
CA LEU A 334 1.77 14.53 19.89
C LEU A 334 1.05 15.63 20.69
N GLY A 335 1.48 15.94 21.91
CA GLY A 335 0.90 16.98 22.75
C GLY A 335 1.16 18.38 22.20
N GLY A 336 0.29 18.86 21.33
CA GLY A 336 0.33 20.19 20.69
C GLY A 336 -0.97 20.51 19.95
N PRO A 337 -1.13 21.71 19.36
CA PRO A 337 -2.38 22.14 18.74
C PRO A 337 -2.81 21.21 17.58
N ALA A 338 -4.07 20.77 17.58
CA ALA A 338 -4.63 19.80 16.63
C ALA A 338 -4.99 20.36 15.23
N GLY A 339 -4.35 21.45 14.81
CA GLY A 339 -4.73 22.20 13.60
C GLY A 339 -4.20 21.63 12.28
N ASP A 340 -3.34 20.60 12.32
CA ASP A 340 -2.65 20.01 11.16
C ASP A 340 -3.30 18.70 10.66
N GLY A 341 -4.45 18.32 11.23
CA GLY A 341 -5.14 17.07 10.92
C GLY A 341 -4.58 15.84 11.64
N ILE A 342 -3.48 15.95 12.41
CA ILE A 342 -2.87 14.84 13.15
C ILE A 342 -3.22 14.98 14.64
N HIS A 343 -3.92 14.01 15.19
CA HIS A 343 -4.38 14.07 16.57
C HIS A 343 -4.22 12.73 17.29
N LEU A 344 -4.01 12.82 18.59
CA LEU A 344 -4.05 11.66 19.48
C LEU A 344 -5.51 11.24 19.68
N VAL A 345 -5.84 9.96 19.46
CA VAL A 345 -7.17 9.43 19.78
C VAL A 345 -7.29 9.31 21.28
N ASP A 346 -8.12 10.10 21.93
CA ASP A 346 -8.29 10.05 23.39
C ASP A 346 -8.82 8.71 23.90
N HIS A 347 -8.53 8.42 25.16
CA HIS A 347 -9.00 7.22 25.85
C HIS A 347 -9.69 7.60 27.16
N SER A 348 -10.66 6.79 27.54
CA SER A 348 -11.34 6.87 28.83
C SER A 348 -10.95 5.69 29.74
N PRO A 349 -10.60 5.93 31.02
CA PRO A 349 -10.51 4.89 32.03
C PRO A 349 -11.91 4.60 32.61
N GLY A 350 -12.20 3.35 33.01
CA GLY A 350 -13.42 3.03 33.77
C GLY A 350 -14.66 2.71 32.92
N PRO A 351 -15.85 2.53 33.54
CA PRO A 351 -16.84 1.55 33.09
C PRO A 351 -17.39 1.81 31.69
N ALA A 352 -17.11 0.87 30.79
CA ALA A 352 -17.30 1.06 29.36
C ALA A 352 -18.74 0.95 28.85
N ARG A 353 -19.71 0.58 29.68
CA ARG A 353 -21.11 0.45 29.24
C ARG A 353 -21.72 1.81 28.92
N ASP A 354 -21.67 2.74 29.87
CA ASP A 354 -22.21 4.09 29.67
C ASP A 354 -21.48 4.83 28.54
N LEU A 355 -20.17 4.58 28.41
CA LEU A 355 -19.37 5.10 27.30
C LEU A 355 -19.83 4.53 25.95
N LEU A 356 -20.10 3.22 25.85
CA LEU A 356 -20.58 2.62 24.61
C LEU A 356 -21.93 3.23 24.22
N ASP A 357 -22.85 3.35 25.17
CA ASP A 357 -24.18 3.93 24.91
C ASP A 357 -24.08 5.37 24.42
N GLN A 358 -23.20 6.18 25.02
CA GLN A 358 -22.92 7.56 24.57
C GLN A 358 -22.29 7.61 23.17
N VAL A 359 -21.30 6.77 22.91
CA VAL A 359 -20.62 6.66 21.60
C VAL A 359 -21.60 6.23 20.52
N CYS A 360 -22.49 5.29 20.82
CA CYS A 360 -23.53 4.84 19.90
C CYS A 360 -24.60 5.91 19.67
N ALA A 361 -25.06 6.59 20.73
CA ALA A 361 -26.02 7.69 20.62
C ALA A 361 -25.47 8.87 19.81
N ALA A 362 -24.17 9.14 19.92
CA ALA A 362 -23.46 10.11 19.11
C ALA A 362 -23.18 9.62 17.67
N GLY A 363 -23.53 8.38 17.32
CA GLY A 363 -23.40 7.85 15.96
C GLY A 363 -21.96 7.50 15.55
N HIS A 364 -21.07 7.25 16.51
CA HIS A 364 -19.75 6.68 16.23
C HIS A 364 -19.84 5.16 15.98
N GLU A 365 -18.78 4.58 15.41
CA GLU A 365 -18.79 3.18 14.99
C GLU A 365 -18.82 2.19 16.17
N GLY A 366 -18.23 2.57 17.30
CA GLY A 366 -18.14 1.73 18.48
C GLY A 366 -16.93 2.05 19.37
N LEU A 367 -16.47 1.05 20.11
CA LEU A 367 -15.33 1.15 21.02
C LEU A 367 -14.25 0.13 20.69
N ILE A 368 -13.01 0.52 20.93
CA ILE A 368 -11.86 -0.37 21.03
C ILE A 368 -11.44 -0.41 22.50
N ALA A 369 -11.55 -1.58 23.13
CA ALA A 369 -10.98 -1.84 24.44
C ALA A 369 -9.56 -2.37 24.29
N LYS A 370 -8.60 -1.84 25.04
CA LYS A 370 -7.20 -2.27 25.02
C LYS A 370 -6.74 -2.64 26.43
N ARG A 371 -6.00 -3.74 26.57
CA ARG A 371 -5.27 -4.09 27.79
C ARG A 371 -4.15 -3.08 28.02
N ALA A 372 -4.21 -2.36 29.12
CA ALA A 372 -3.29 -1.30 29.49
C ALA A 372 -1.85 -1.81 29.70
N ASP A 373 -1.71 -3.04 30.19
CA ASP A 373 -0.46 -3.73 30.49
C ASP A 373 0.11 -4.52 29.29
N ALA A 374 -0.63 -4.65 28.20
CA ALA A 374 -0.25 -5.55 27.11
C ALA A 374 0.81 -4.97 26.15
N PRO A 375 1.77 -5.80 25.69
CA PRO A 375 2.66 -5.45 24.60
C PRO A 375 1.90 -5.40 23.26
N TYR A 376 2.49 -4.74 22.27
CA TYR A 376 1.95 -4.74 20.91
C TYR A 376 2.35 -6.02 20.18
N ARG A 377 1.36 -6.83 19.79
CA ARG A 377 1.58 -8.08 19.05
C ARG A 377 0.85 -8.03 17.70
N PRO A 378 1.57 -8.09 16.56
CA PRO A 378 0.94 -8.17 15.24
C PRO A 378 -0.06 -9.31 15.11
N GLY A 379 -1.13 -9.09 14.34
CA GLY A 379 -2.19 -10.08 14.14
C GLY A 379 -3.31 -10.00 15.19
N ARG A 380 -4.26 -10.94 15.10
CA ARG A 380 -5.45 -10.94 15.96
C ARG A 380 -5.17 -11.58 17.31
N GLY A 381 -5.55 -10.87 18.37
CA GLY A 381 -5.47 -11.35 19.75
C GLY A 381 -6.66 -10.86 20.59
N HIS A 382 -6.56 -11.05 21.90
CA HIS A 382 -7.62 -10.67 22.85
C HIS A 382 -7.27 -9.41 23.65
N ALA A 383 -6.01 -8.99 23.66
CA ALA A 383 -5.59 -7.74 24.30
C ALA A 383 -6.21 -6.48 23.66
N TRP A 384 -6.69 -6.56 22.42
CA TRP A 384 -7.55 -5.55 21.81
C TRP A 384 -8.91 -6.18 21.48
N LEU A 385 -9.99 -5.59 21.98
CA LEU A 385 -11.36 -5.99 21.70
C LEU A 385 -12.08 -4.85 21.00
N LYS A 386 -12.98 -5.18 20.09
CA LYS A 386 -13.83 -4.20 19.39
C LYS A 386 -15.29 -4.52 19.67
N VAL A 387 -16.06 -3.48 19.97
CA VAL A 387 -17.51 -3.54 20.14
C VAL A 387 -18.11 -2.53 19.17
N LYS A 388 -19.09 -2.94 18.37
CA LYS A 388 -19.69 -2.10 17.33
C LYS A 388 -21.06 -1.59 17.78
N CYS A 389 -21.35 -0.32 17.51
CA CYS A 389 -22.68 0.28 17.69
C CYS A 389 -23.64 -0.11 16.56
N GLY A 390 -23.12 -0.18 15.34
CA GLY A 390 -23.87 -0.45 14.14
C GLY A 390 -23.52 -1.80 13.49
N GLN A 391 -24.31 -2.15 12.49
CA GLN A 391 -24.16 -3.36 11.70
C GLN A 391 -23.51 -2.97 10.37
N ALA A 392 -22.19 -2.74 10.39
CA ALA A 392 -21.37 -2.53 9.20
C ALA A 392 -20.25 -3.57 9.13
N GLY A 393 -20.03 -4.11 7.94
CA GLY A 393 -19.13 -5.22 7.69
C GLY A 393 -18.37 -5.10 6.38
N GLU A 394 -17.26 -5.82 6.29
CA GLU A 394 -16.48 -5.97 5.06
C GLU A 394 -16.93 -7.24 4.34
N TYR A 395 -17.07 -7.16 3.02
CA TYR A 395 -17.51 -8.28 2.19
C TYR A 395 -16.71 -8.35 0.89
N VAL A 396 -16.54 -9.56 0.39
CA VAL A 396 -15.90 -9.83 -0.91
C VAL A 396 -16.96 -9.82 -2.00
N VAL A 397 -16.70 -9.11 -3.09
CA VAL A 397 -17.57 -9.14 -4.26
C VAL A 397 -17.28 -10.40 -5.06
N VAL A 398 -18.31 -11.23 -5.24
CA VAL A 398 -18.22 -12.53 -5.94
C VAL A 398 -19.00 -12.56 -7.24
N GLY A 399 -19.85 -11.57 -7.48
CA GLY A 399 -20.56 -11.42 -8.74
C GLY A 399 -21.47 -10.21 -8.75
N THR A 400 -22.29 -10.11 -9.79
CA THR A 400 -23.35 -9.11 -9.90
C THR A 400 -24.66 -9.73 -10.39
N SER A 401 -25.77 -9.06 -10.10
CA SER A 401 -27.06 -9.31 -10.77
C SER A 401 -27.23 -8.34 -11.94
N PRO A 402 -27.79 -8.81 -13.08
CA PRO A 402 -28.04 -7.97 -14.25
C PRO A 402 -29.02 -6.84 -13.92
N SER A 403 -28.89 -5.73 -14.64
CA SER A 403 -29.77 -4.56 -14.55
C SER A 403 -30.55 -4.39 -15.84
N GLU A 404 -31.81 -3.99 -15.73
CA GLU A 404 -32.69 -3.67 -16.87
C GLU A 404 -32.73 -2.15 -17.15
N ALA A 405 -32.19 -1.31 -16.25
CA ALA A 405 -32.38 0.14 -16.23
C ALA A 405 -31.12 0.95 -16.58
N GLY A 406 -30.32 0.51 -17.56
CA GLY A 406 -29.13 1.23 -18.03
C GLY A 406 -27.94 1.30 -17.06
N ARG A 407 -28.11 0.93 -15.78
CA ARG A 407 -27.01 0.76 -14.81
C ARG A 407 -26.14 -0.46 -15.18
N PRO A 408 -24.82 -0.43 -14.91
CA PRO A 408 -23.93 -1.57 -15.21
C PRO A 408 -24.31 -2.89 -14.53
N PHE A 409 -24.94 -2.82 -13.36
CA PHE A 409 -25.49 -3.96 -12.61
C PHE A 409 -26.58 -3.49 -11.64
N ALA A 410 -27.49 -4.39 -11.25
CA ALA A 410 -28.57 -4.07 -10.30
C ALA A 410 -28.10 -4.21 -8.85
N SER A 411 -27.28 -5.23 -8.56
CA SER A 411 -26.72 -5.47 -7.24
C SER A 411 -25.38 -6.19 -7.30
N LEU A 412 -24.55 -5.98 -6.29
CA LEU A 412 -23.38 -6.82 -6.01
C LEU A 412 -23.82 -8.08 -5.27
N LEU A 413 -23.22 -9.22 -5.63
CA LEU A 413 -23.29 -10.46 -4.89
C LEU A 413 -22.07 -10.54 -3.97
N LEU A 414 -22.31 -10.80 -2.69
CA LEU A 414 -21.31 -10.66 -1.63
C LEU A 414 -21.03 -11.99 -0.98
N ALA A 415 -19.82 -12.14 -0.47
CA ALA A 415 -19.36 -13.29 0.28
C ALA A 415 -18.43 -12.89 1.42
N VAL A 416 -18.20 -13.84 2.33
CA VAL A 416 -17.19 -13.77 3.37
C VAL A 416 -16.33 -15.03 3.31
N GLN A 417 -15.09 -14.96 3.74
CA GLN A 417 -14.24 -16.13 3.91
C GLN A 417 -14.69 -16.92 5.13
N ASP A 418 -14.80 -18.24 4.94
CA ASP A 418 -15.08 -19.21 5.98
C ASP A 418 -14.21 -20.45 5.76
N ARG A 419 -13.27 -20.68 6.66
CA ARG A 419 -12.37 -21.87 6.67
C ARG A 419 -11.70 -22.15 5.31
N GLY A 420 -11.30 -21.09 4.59
CA GLY A 420 -10.64 -21.19 3.28
C GLY A 420 -11.59 -21.30 2.08
N THR A 421 -12.90 -21.20 2.29
CA THR A 421 -13.92 -21.15 1.24
C THR A 421 -14.72 -19.84 1.31
N CYS A 422 -15.11 -19.25 0.18
CA CYS A 422 -16.00 -18.10 0.19
C CYS A 422 -17.45 -18.57 0.36
N ARG A 423 -18.13 -18.09 1.40
CA ARG A 423 -19.55 -18.36 1.66
C ARG A 423 -20.39 -17.16 1.26
N TYR A 424 -21.46 -17.38 0.51
CA TYR A 424 -22.37 -16.33 0.10
C TYR A 424 -22.99 -15.61 1.31
N ALA A 425 -23.01 -14.27 1.24
CA ALA A 425 -23.45 -13.38 2.32
C ALA A 425 -24.62 -12.47 1.90
N GLY A 426 -25.22 -12.71 0.73
CA GLY A 426 -26.35 -11.94 0.23
C GLY A 426 -25.98 -10.98 -0.90
N ARG A 427 -26.84 -9.98 -1.13
CA ARG A 427 -26.68 -9.01 -2.22
C ARG A 427 -27.04 -7.59 -1.78
N VAL A 428 -26.43 -6.60 -2.43
CA VAL A 428 -26.65 -5.17 -2.16
C VAL A 428 -26.86 -4.42 -3.47
N GLY A 429 -28.00 -3.73 -3.60
CA GLY A 429 -28.39 -2.94 -4.79
C GLY A 429 -28.50 -1.43 -4.56
N ALA A 430 -28.33 -0.98 -3.31
CA ALA A 430 -28.48 0.41 -2.88
C ALA A 430 -27.15 1.00 -2.38
N GLY A 431 -27.05 2.33 -2.39
CA GLY A 431 -25.88 3.08 -1.88
C GLY A 431 -24.80 3.40 -2.91
N PHE A 432 -25.00 3.06 -4.19
CA PHE A 432 -24.05 3.38 -5.26
C PHE A 432 -24.31 4.77 -5.83
N SER A 433 -23.25 5.56 -5.96
CA SER A 433 -23.20 6.77 -6.80
C SER A 433 -22.76 6.44 -8.23
N ASP A 434 -22.89 7.39 -9.16
CA ASP A 434 -22.38 7.24 -10.53
C ASP A 434 -20.87 7.00 -10.56
N ARG A 435 -20.14 7.61 -9.61
CA ARG A 435 -18.71 7.42 -9.42
C ARG A 435 -18.39 5.99 -8.99
N ASP A 436 -19.21 5.39 -8.11
CA ASP A 436 -19.03 4.00 -7.70
C ASP A 436 -19.24 3.05 -8.87
N PHE A 437 -20.23 3.33 -9.73
CA PHE A 437 -20.43 2.57 -10.95
C PHE A 437 -19.25 2.68 -11.91
N ALA A 438 -18.73 3.89 -12.12
CA ALA A 438 -17.55 4.12 -12.95
C ALA A 438 -16.29 3.42 -12.40
N TRP A 439 -16.17 3.25 -11.09
CA TRP A 439 -15.07 2.53 -10.46
C TRP A 439 -15.25 1.00 -10.51
N LEU A 440 -16.45 0.50 -10.18
CA LEU A 440 -16.75 -0.94 -10.05
C LEU A 440 -16.88 -1.64 -11.41
N ALA A 441 -17.66 -1.08 -12.34
CA ALA A 441 -18.01 -1.76 -13.60
C ALA A 441 -16.81 -2.25 -14.44
N PRO A 442 -15.76 -1.43 -14.71
CA PRO A 442 -14.61 -1.91 -15.49
C PRO A 442 -13.82 -2.99 -14.74
N ARG A 443 -13.69 -2.88 -13.41
CA ARG A 443 -12.98 -3.87 -12.57
C ARG A 443 -13.72 -5.20 -12.52
N LEU A 444 -15.04 -5.18 -12.35
CA LEU A 444 -15.88 -6.38 -12.35
C LEU A 444 -15.85 -7.07 -13.71
N THR A 445 -15.86 -6.31 -14.80
CA THR A 445 -15.73 -6.85 -16.16
C THR A 445 -14.39 -7.56 -16.34
N ALA A 446 -13.28 -6.94 -15.88
CA ALA A 446 -11.95 -7.53 -15.97
C ALA A 446 -11.77 -8.79 -15.10
N LEU A 447 -12.59 -8.97 -14.08
CA LEU A 447 -12.58 -10.12 -13.17
C LEU A 447 -13.63 -11.18 -13.53
N ALA A 448 -14.34 -11.04 -14.65
CA ALA A 448 -15.42 -11.95 -15.01
C ALA A 448 -14.95 -13.42 -15.11
N ARG A 449 -15.75 -14.33 -14.56
CA ARG A 449 -15.52 -15.79 -14.61
C ARG A 449 -16.81 -16.56 -14.86
N LYS A 450 -16.68 -17.82 -15.29
CA LYS A 450 -17.84 -18.67 -15.67
C LYS A 450 -18.49 -19.38 -14.49
N THR A 451 -17.72 -19.72 -13.46
CA THR A 451 -18.18 -20.54 -12.33
C THR A 451 -18.27 -19.71 -11.04
N PRO A 452 -19.17 -20.03 -10.10
CA PRO A 452 -19.24 -19.35 -8.81
C PRO A 452 -17.92 -19.51 -8.04
N PRO A 453 -17.34 -18.43 -7.50
CA PRO A 453 -16.16 -18.49 -6.63
C PRO A 453 -16.52 -18.75 -5.16
N VAL A 454 -17.75 -19.20 -4.90
CA VAL A 454 -18.30 -19.46 -3.57
C VAL A 454 -18.72 -20.92 -3.46
N ASP A 455 -18.91 -21.39 -2.23
CA ASP A 455 -19.63 -22.63 -1.97
C ASP A 455 -21.00 -22.58 -2.68
N ARG A 456 -21.24 -23.53 -3.59
CA ARG A 456 -22.42 -23.56 -4.45
C ARG A 456 -23.69 -23.74 -3.63
N ASP A 457 -23.61 -24.49 -2.54
CA ASP A 457 -24.77 -24.79 -1.70
C ASP A 457 -25.16 -23.58 -0.83
N SER A 458 -24.25 -22.60 -0.69
CA SER A 458 -24.52 -21.35 0.02
C SER A 458 -25.32 -20.33 -0.80
N VAL A 459 -25.48 -20.53 -2.12
CA VAL A 459 -26.16 -19.58 -3.01
C VAL A 459 -27.55 -20.07 -3.38
N PRO A 460 -28.62 -19.28 -3.18
CA PRO A 460 -29.95 -19.64 -3.67
C PRO A 460 -29.96 -19.92 -5.19
N PRO A 461 -30.59 -21.00 -5.68
CA PRO A 461 -30.52 -21.40 -7.09
C PRO A 461 -30.93 -20.32 -8.09
N ALA A 462 -31.95 -19.51 -7.74
CA ALA A 462 -32.40 -18.39 -8.58
C ALA A 462 -31.32 -17.30 -8.73
N VAL A 463 -30.60 -17.00 -7.64
CA VAL A 463 -29.48 -16.04 -7.66
C VAL A 463 -28.35 -16.62 -8.50
N ALA A 464 -28.02 -17.90 -8.31
CA ALA A 464 -26.92 -18.53 -9.02
C ALA A 464 -27.12 -18.56 -10.55
N ARG A 465 -28.35 -18.78 -11.01
CA ARG A 465 -28.70 -18.79 -12.45
C ARG A 465 -28.59 -17.43 -13.10
N ALA A 466 -28.92 -16.36 -12.39
CA ALA A 466 -28.89 -14.99 -12.92
C ALA A 466 -27.55 -14.27 -12.73
N ALA A 467 -26.65 -14.83 -11.92
CA ALA A 467 -25.40 -14.19 -11.53
C ALA A 467 -24.41 -14.03 -12.69
N ARG A 468 -23.74 -12.87 -12.74
CA ARG A 468 -22.50 -12.69 -13.47
C ARG A 468 -21.35 -12.80 -12.47
N TRP A 469 -20.66 -13.93 -12.47
CA TRP A 469 -19.61 -14.24 -11.50
C TRP A 469 -18.33 -13.47 -11.79
N VAL A 470 -17.63 -13.06 -10.72
CA VAL A 470 -16.31 -12.42 -10.80
C VAL A 470 -15.32 -13.10 -9.86
N GLU A 471 -14.03 -12.97 -10.14
CA GLU A 471 -12.99 -13.42 -9.22
C GLU A 471 -13.07 -12.64 -7.88
N PRO A 472 -12.95 -13.33 -6.73
CA PRO A 472 -13.18 -12.77 -5.39
C PRO A 472 -11.99 -11.91 -4.94
N ARG A 473 -11.77 -10.77 -5.59
CA ARG A 473 -10.63 -9.87 -5.35
C ARG A 473 -11.01 -8.50 -4.81
N ILE A 474 -12.23 -8.04 -5.09
CA ILE A 474 -12.69 -6.72 -4.65
C ILE A 474 -13.33 -6.86 -3.28
N VAL A 475 -12.88 -6.05 -2.32
CA VAL A 475 -13.47 -5.94 -0.99
C VAL A 475 -14.26 -4.64 -0.92
N VAL A 476 -15.42 -4.68 -0.28
CA VAL A 476 -16.32 -3.53 -0.10
C VAL A 476 -16.81 -3.47 1.34
N GLN A 477 -17.09 -2.27 1.81
CA GLN A 477 -17.73 -2.03 3.11
C GLN A 477 -19.23 -1.79 2.91
N ILE A 478 -20.05 -2.47 3.72
CA ILE A 478 -21.50 -2.49 3.62
C ILE A 478 -22.09 -2.19 4.99
N ALA A 479 -22.95 -1.18 5.06
CA ALA A 479 -23.89 -1.02 6.17
C ALA A 479 -25.10 -1.92 5.96
N HIS A 480 -25.64 -2.51 7.02
CA HIS A 480 -26.80 -3.40 6.94
C HIS A 480 -27.68 -3.29 8.20
N GLY A 481 -28.93 -3.73 8.12
CA GLY A 481 -29.88 -3.78 9.24
C GLY A 481 -29.76 -5.04 10.11
N GLY A 482 -28.61 -5.73 10.05
CA GLY A 482 -28.40 -7.04 10.66
C GLY A 482 -28.26 -8.19 9.64
N LEU A 483 -28.12 -9.41 10.16
CA LEU A 483 -27.95 -10.65 9.38
C LEU A 483 -29.14 -11.59 9.61
N THR A 484 -29.45 -12.44 8.63
CA THR A 484 -30.37 -13.58 8.83
C THR A 484 -29.70 -14.68 9.66
N GLY A 485 -30.46 -15.69 10.11
CA GLY A 485 -29.89 -16.87 10.80
C GLY A 485 -28.88 -17.65 9.95
N GLU A 486 -28.96 -17.53 8.63
CA GLU A 486 -28.00 -18.10 7.67
C GLU A 486 -26.80 -17.17 7.39
N GLY A 487 -26.75 -16.00 8.05
CA GLY A 487 -25.69 -15.02 7.89
C GLY A 487 -25.79 -14.16 6.63
N LEU A 488 -26.98 -14.00 6.04
CA LEU A 488 -27.20 -13.14 4.87
C LEU A 488 -27.52 -11.70 5.28
N ILE A 489 -26.99 -10.73 4.53
CA ILE A 489 -27.22 -9.30 4.74
C ILE A 489 -28.71 -8.94 4.58
N ARG A 490 -29.27 -8.20 5.55
CA ARG A 490 -30.60 -7.57 5.46
C ARG A 490 -30.45 -6.06 5.30
N GLN A 491 -31.26 -5.44 4.42
CA GLN A 491 -31.29 -3.98 4.22
C GLN A 491 -29.88 -3.37 3.98
N GLY A 492 -29.09 -4.01 3.13
CA GLY A 492 -27.71 -3.60 2.87
C GLY A 492 -27.58 -2.35 2.00
N ARG A 493 -26.61 -1.50 2.33
CA ARG A 493 -26.21 -0.29 1.62
C ARG A 493 -24.70 -0.27 1.41
N TYR A 494 -24.28 -0.05 0.17
CA TYR A 494 -22.88 0.11 -0.18
C TYR A 494 -22.30 1.41 0.42
N LEU A 495 -21.11 1.33 1.02
CA LEU A 495 -20.40 2.48 1.59
C LEU A 495 -19.15 2.85 0.78
N GLY A 496 -18.44 1.86 0.23
CA GLY A 496 -17.21 2.09 -0.53
C GLY A 496 -16.34 0.85 -0.70
N PRO A 497 -15.28 0.93 -1.53
CA PRO A 497 -14.30 -0.14 -1.66
C PRO A 497 -13.31 -0.15 -0.49
N ARG A 498 -12.70 -1.31 -0.24
CA ARG A 498 -11.56 -1.51 0.67
C ARG A 498 -10.35 -1.92 -0.14
N GLU A 499 -9.62 -0.92 -0.62
CA GLU A 499 -8.40 -1.12 -1.43
C GLU A 499 -7.17 -1.45 -0.56
N ASP A 500 -7.30 -1.32 0.77
CA ASP A 500 -6.24 -1.52 1.78
C ASP A 500 -6.04 -2.97 2.20
N LYS A 501 -6.95 -3.87 1.81
CA LYS A 501 -7.04 -5.22 2.39
C LYS A 501 -7.35 -6.29 1.32
N PRO A 502 -6.68 -7.45 1.37
CA PRO A 502 -6.98 -8.55 0.45
C PRO A 502 -8.26 -9.28 0.84
N ALA A 503 -8.98 -9.81 -0.16
CA ALA A 503 -10.21 -10.58 0.02
C ALA A 503 -10.04 -11.85 0.90
N ALA A 504 -8.82 -12.39 1.00
CA ALA A 504 -8.52 -13.53 1.86
C ALA A 504 -8.64 -13.21 3.37
N GLU A 505 -8.56 -11.95 3.77
CA GLU A 505 -8.67 -11.52 5.17
C GLU A 505 -10.11 -11.10 5.56
N VAL A 506 -11.08 -11.20 4.65
CA VAL A 506 -12.47 -10.77 4.88
C VAL A 506 -13.27 -11.93 5.45
N GLU A 507 -13.14 -12.15 6.75
CA GLU A 507 -13.84 -13.21 7.48
C GLU A 507 -15.24 -12.76 7.93
N ALA A 508 -16.12 -13.73 8.15
CA ALA A 508 -17.40 -13.45 8.80
C ALA A 508 -17.15 -12.86 10.20
N ASP A 509 -17.92 -11.83 10.56
CA ASP A 509 -17.93 -11.29 11.92
C ASP A 509 -18.46 -12.37 12.89
N ARG A 510 -17.54 -13.03 13.58
CA ARG A 510 -17.84 -13.95 14.68
C ARG A 510 -17.75 -13.17 15.97
N VAL A 511 -18.91 -12.90 16.56
CA VAL A 511 -19.02 -12.27 17.87
C VAL A 511 -18.65 -13.31 18.92
N MET A 512 -17.66 -13.00 19.74
CA MET A 512 -17.24 -13.82 20.87
C MET A 512 -17.80 -13.25 22.17
N ALA A 513 -18.15 -14.12 23.11
CA ALA A 513 -18.52 -13.66 24.45
C ALA A 513 -17.31 -13.00 25.11
N VAL A 514 -17.53 -11.86 25.77
CA VAL A 514 -16.41 -11.13 26.39
C VAL A 514 -15.68 -11.95 27.47
N GLU A 515 -16.41 -12.76 28.24
CA GLU A 515 -15.83 -13.66 29.25
C GLU A 515 -14.88 -14.71 28.63
N GLU A 516 -15.23 -15.22 27.44
CA GLU A 516 -14.37 -16.13 26.69
C GLU A 516 -13.10 -15.40 26.21
N ALA A 517 -13.22 -14.14 25.80
CA ALA A 517 -12.07 -13.32 25.42
C ALA A 517 -11.11 -13.06 26.57
N GLU A 518 -11.65 -12.74 27.76
CA GLU A 518 -10.88 -12.50 28.97
C GLU A 518 -10.17 -13.78 29.45
N ALA A 519 -10.88 -14.91 29.48
CA ALA A 519 -10.27 -16.20 29.84
C ALA A 519 -9.13 -16.62 28.88
N MET A 520 -9.27 -16.34 27.58
CA MET A 520 -8.24 -16.61 26.58
C MET A 520 -7.02 -15.68 26.63
N ASP A 521 -7.14 -14.55 27.33
CA ASP A 521 -6.05 -13.61 27.62
C ASP A 521 -5.33 -14.02 28.92
N GLU A 522 -6.08 -14.34 29.98
CA GLU A 522 -5.56 -14.73 31.30
C GLU A 522 -4.86 -16.10 31.32
N THR A 523 -5.31 -17.05 30.49
CA THR A 523 -4.73 -18.41 30.43
C THR A 523 -3.33 -18.47 29.84
N GLY A 524 -2.79 -17.37 29.31
CA GLY A 524 -1.36 -17.06 29.41
C GLY A 524 -0.32 -18.14 29.06
N ASP A 525 -0.62 -19.15 28.24
CA ASP A 525 0.39 -20.14 27.83
C ASP A 525 1.22 -19.60 26.67
N SER A 526 2.01 -18.58 26.99
CA SER A 526 3.14 -18.17 26.17
C SER A 526 4.41 -18.76 26.72
N LEU A 527 5.11 -19.52 25.90
CA LEU A 527 6.41 -20.12 26.23
C LEU A 527 7.48 -19.39 25.41
N ARG A 528 8.47 -18.77 26.06
CA ARG A 528 9.47 -17.88 25.43
C ARG A 528 8.86 -16.80 24.51
N GLY A 529 7.67 -16.30 24.85
CA GLY A 529 6.96 -15.28 24.05
C GLY A 529 6.16 -15.84 22.85
N VAL A 530 6.16 -17.15 22.62
CA VAL A 530 5.35 -17.82 21.60
C VAL A 530 4.05 -18.33 22.22
N ARG A 531 2.88 -17.86 21.72
CA ARG A 531 1.55 -18.27 22.22
C ARG A 531 1.18 -19.66 21.70
N LEU A 532 0.72 -20.53 22.60
CA LEU A 532 0.14 -21.83 22.25
C LEU A 532 -1.38 -21.72 22.10
N THR A 533 -1.91 -22.08 20.93
CA THR A 533 -3.36 -22.22 20.73
C THR A 533 -3.84 -23.60 21.18
N HIS A 534 -4.88 -23.66 22.01
CA HIS A 534 -5.37 -24.91 22.64
C HIS A 534 -4.24 -25.71 23.32
N PRO A 535 -3.60 -25.15 24.36
CA PRO A 535 -2.46 -25.78 25.04
C PRO A 535 -2.81 -27.16 25.62
N ASP A 536 -4.04 -27.33 26.10
CA ASP A 536 -4.53 -28.60 26.66
C ASP A 536 -4.97 -29.62 25.60
N ARG A 537 -4.84 -29.30 24.30
CA ARG A 537 -5.13 -30.26 23.23
C ARG A 537 -4.16 -31.44 23.33
N VAL A 538 -4.70 -32.63 23.57
CA VAL A 538 -3.94 -33.89 23.54
C VAL A 538 -3.46 -34.15 22.10
N LEU A 539 -2.15 -34.24 21.91
CA LEU A 539 -1.52 -34.52 20.62
C LEU A 539 -1.15 -35.99 20.47
N PHE A 540 -0.83 -36.65 21.58
CA PHE A 540 -0.52 -38.08 21.63
C PHE A 540 -1.49 -38.78 22.61
N PRO A 541 -2.68 -39.21 22.13
CA PRO A 541 -3.74 -39.74 22.99
C PRO A 541 -3.32 -40.92 23.86
N GLU A 542 -2.54 -41.85 23.31
CA GLU A 542 -2.05 -43.04 24.02
C GLU A 542 -1.10 -42.69 25.18
N GLN A 543 -0.44 -41.54 25.10
CA GLN A 543 0.54 -41.06 26.08
C GLN A 543 -0.01 -39.92 26.96
N GLY A 544 -1.21 -39.41 26.67
CA GLY A 544 -1.81 -38.26 27.34
C GLY A 544 -1.06 -36.93 27.15
N ILE A 545 -0.10 -36.86 26.22
CA ILE A 545 0.77 -35.69 26.05
C ILE A 545 0.00 -34.57 25.35
N THR A 546 -0.04 -33.40 25.99
CA THR A 546 -0.70 -32.20 25.46
C THR A 546 0.24 -31.35 24.60
N LYS A 547 -0.34 -30.40 23.86
CA LYS A 547 0.41 -29.39 23.12
C LYS A 547 1.28 -28.52 24.02
N ARG A 548 0.86 -28.26 25.26
CA ARG A 548 1.65 -27.57 26.29
C ARG A 548 2.89 -28.38 26.67
N ASP A 549 2.73 -29.69 26.87
CA ASP A 549 3.82 -30.57 27.27
C ASP A 549 4.89 -30.66 26.17
N LEU A 550 4.47 -30.79 24.91
CA LEU A 550 5.39 -30.79 23.78
C LEU A 550 6.16 -29.46 23.66
N ALA A 551 5.49 -28.34 23.85
CA ALA A 551 6.15 -27.02 23.80
C ALA A 551 7.15 -26.83 24.95
N ARG A 552 6.81 -27.27 26.16
CA ARG A 552 7.72 -27.27 27.32
C ARG A 552 8.94 -28.14 27.08
N TRP A 553 8.75 -29.30 26.45
CA TRP A 553 9.87 -30.18 26.09
C TRP A 553 10.83 -29.48 25.13
N PHE A 554 10.33 -28.87 24.04
CA PHE A 554 11.17 -28.16 23.09
C PHE A 554 11.93 -26.98 23.72
N ASP A 555 11.33 -26.24 24.64
CA ASP A 555 12.04 -25.17 25.37
C ASP A 555 13.14 -25.72 26.29
N ALA A 556 12.87 -26.84 26.97
CA ALA A 556 13.87 -27.50 27.82
C ALA A 556 15.08 -28.00 27.00
N VAL A 557 14.86 -28.51 25.78
CA VAL A 557 15.96 -29.00 24.92
C VAL A 557 16.50 -27.95 23.95
N ALA A 558 15.91 -26.75 23.89
CA ALA A 558 16.25 -25.73 22.89
C ALA A 558 17.75 -25.39 22.88
N ALA A 559 18.36 -25.21 24.06
CA ALA A 559 19.78 -24.89 24.16
C ALA A 559 20.71 -25.95 23.55
N LEU A 560 20.28 -27.22 23.56
CA LEU A 560 21.01 -28.33 22.95
C LEU A 560 20.73 -28.46 21.45
N MET A 561 19.52 -28.10 21.02
CA MET A 561 19.10 -28.17 19.62
C MET A 561 19.63 -27.00 18.77
N MET A 562 19.66 -25.79 19.33
CA MET A 562 19.96 -24.56 18.59
C MET A 562 21.33 -24.56 17.89
N PRO A 563 22.43 -25.07 18.46
CA PRO A 563 23.72 -25.16 17.75
C PRO A 563 23.67 -25.94 16.43
N HIS A 564 22.69 -26.84 16.29
CA HIS A 564 22.51 -27.66 15.09
C HIS A 564 21.48 -27.08 14.11
N LEU A 565 20.65 -26.13 14.54
CA LEU A 565 19.54 -25.59 13.76
C LEU A 565 19.74 -24.12 13.34
N GLN A 566 20.49 -23.35 14.13
CA GLN A 566 20.78 -21.95 13.83
C GLN A 566 21.53 -21.85 12.50
N ASP A 567 21.08 -20.92 11.65
CA ASP A 567 21.66 -20.63 10.32
C ASP A 567 21.58 -21.76 9.28
N ARG A 568 20.68 -22.73 9.50
CA ARG A 568 20.39 -23.80 8.51
C ARG A 568 18.98 -23.66 7.94
N LEU A 569 18.86 -23.99 6.65
CA LEU A 569 17.55 -24.17 6.02
C LEU A 569 16.87 -25.40 6.62
N VAL A 570 15.78 -25.19 7.34
CA VAL A 570 14.96 -26.25 7.94
C VAL A 570 13.68 -26.43 7.14
N SER A 571 13.30 -27.68 6.91
CA SER A 571 11.97 -28.03 6.40
C SER A 571 11.07 -28.40 7.57
N LEU A 572 9.94 -27.70 7.69
CA LEU A 572 8.95 -27.96 8.72
C LEU A 572 8.05 -29.10 8.27
N VAL A 573 8.26 -30.28 8.84
CA VAL A 573 7.35 -31.42 8.68
C VAL A 573 6.34 -31.37 9.82
N ARG A 574 5.04 -31.27 9.49
CA ARG A 574 3.96 -31.36 10.48
C ARG A 574 3.60 -32.82 10.70
N CYS A 575 3.85 -33.31 11.92
CA CYS A 575 3.39 -34.60 12.41
C CYS A 575 3.12 -34.50 13.93
N PRO A 576 2.17 -35.26 14.47
CA PRO A 576 0.92 -35.68 13.81
C PRO A 576 0.06 -34.47 13.38
#